data_AF-A0A154MG00-F1
#
_entry.id   AF-A0A154MG00-F1
#
_cell.length_a   1.000
_cell.length_b   1.000
_cell.length_c   1.000
_cell.angle_alpha   90.00
_cell.angle_beta   90.00
_cell.angle_gamma   90.00
#
_symmetry.space_group_name_H-M   'P 1'
#
loop_
_entity.id
_entity.type
_entity.pdbx_description
1 polymer ?
#
loop_
_entity_poly.entity_id
_entity_poly.type
_entity_poly.pdbx_seq_one_letter_code
_entity_poly.pdbx_strand_id
1 'polypeptide(L)'
;MDGFCGSLIDFAKIGDFKMPDVEQGDVAKARNAMDEAFAVFAPGFDNAVKGLSALGQAPNAEAETVRKDIVAALTPIRDRIVAAKTELEAAPKDDKRATAEAGLAFQRIGKDINDMPDPFQQLETNASLKALAAQAPNCKKLPS
;
A
#
# COMPACT_ATOMS: atom_id res chain seq x y z
N MET A 1 1.84 19.18 4.34
CA MET A 1 2.09 17.97 5.16
C MET A 1 0.83 17.30 5.66
N ASP A 2 -0.20 18.01 6.12
CA ASP A 2 -1.42 17.34 6.60
C ASP A 2 -2.09 16.44 5.54
N GLY A 3 -2.34 16.95 4.34
CA GLY A 3 -2.86 16.14 3.23
C GLY A 3 -1.91 15.02 2.78
N PHE A 4 -0.59 15.22 2.92
CA PHE A 4 0.42 14.20 2.64
C PHE A 4 0.27 13.01 3.59
N CYS A 5 0.26 13.25 4.89
CA CYS A 5 0.07 12.18 5.87
C CYS A 5 -1.34 11.58 5.81
N GLY A 6 -2.35 12.40 5.53
CA GLY A 6 -3.73 11.93 5.33
C GLY A 6 -3.85 10.92 4.18
N SER A 7 -3.08 11.11 3.11
CA SER A 7 -3.05 10.19 1.96
C SER A 7 -2.45 8.83 2.32
N LEU A 8 -1.62 8.75 3.37
CA LEU A 8 -0.91 7.54 3.77
C LEU A 8 -1.64 6.72 4.85
N ILE A 9 -2.76 7.19 5.40
CA ILE A 9 -3.44 6.54 6.54
C ILE A 9 -3.89 5.12 6.20
N ASP A 10 -4.56 4.92 5.05
CA ASP A 10 -5.02 3.58 4.68
C ASP A 10 -3.89 2.65 4.26
N PHE A 11 -2.84 3.21 3.65
CA PHE A 11 -1.61 2.48 3.38
C PHE A 11 -0.94 2.00 4.68
N ALA A 12 -0.90 2.83 5.71
CA ALA A 12 -0.27 2.47 6.98
C ALA A 12 -0.98 1.30 7.69
N LYS A 13 -2.30 1.17 7.53
CA LYS A 13 -3.09 0.03 8.07
C LYS A 13 -2.70 -1.32 7.47
N ILE A 14 -2.00 -1.33 6.33
CA ILE A 14 -1.50 -2.56 5.72
C ILE A 14 -0.51 -3.27 6.66
N GLY A 15 0.26 -2.51 7.45
CA GLY A 15 1.22 -3.08 8.42
C GLY A 15 0.55 -3.92 9.51
N ASP A 16 -0.73 -3.67 9.80
CA ASP A 16 -1.51 -4.42 10.79
C ASP A 16 -2.19 -5.66 10.20
N PHE A 17 -2.17 -5.82 8.87
CA PHE A 17 -2.83 -6.93 8.20
C PHE A 17 -2.13 -8.25 8.50
N LYS A 18 -2.91 -9.23 8.94
CA LYS A 18 -2.47 -10.61 9.13
C LYS A 18 -3.23 -11.49 8.17
N MET A 19 -2.49 -12.27 7.38
CA MET A 19 -3.10 -13.24 6.49
C MET A 19 -3.86 -14.29 7.32
N PRO A 20 -5.12 -14.61 6.97
CA PRO A 20 -5.85 -15.70 7.61
C PRO A 20 -5.12 -17.04 7.45
N ASP A 21 -5.25 -17.92 8.45
CA ASP A 21 -4.75 -19.28 8.36
C ASP A 21 -5.56 -20.08 7.33
N VAL A 22 -4.86 -20.73 6.39
CA VAL A 22 -5.46 -21.53 5.33
C VAL A 22 -4.93 -22.97 5.41
N GLU A 23 -5.83 -23.93 5.54
CA GLU A 23 -5.50 -25.35 5.52
C GLU A 23 -5.13 -25.82 4.10
N GLN A 24 -4.16 -26.74 3.98
CA GLN A 24 -3.79 -27.29 2.68
C GLN A 24 -4.98 -27.99 2.01
N GLY A 25 -5.25 -27.61 0.76
CA GLY A 25 -6.31 -28.20 -0.05
C GLY A 25 -7.66 -27.48 0.02
N ASP A 26 -7.85 -26.54 0.95
CA ASP A 26 -9.07 -25.73 1.04
C ASP A 26 -8.99 -24.50 0.13
N VAL A 27 -9.38 -24.68 -1.13
CA VAL A 27 -9.35 -23.63 -2.16
C VAL A 27 -10.31 -22.49 -1.83
N ALA A 28 -11.45 -22.78 -1.19
CA ALA A 28 -12.43 -21.75 -0.84
C ALA A 28 -11.88 -20.83 0.24
N LYS A 29 -11.26 -21.38 1.29
CA LYS A 29 -10.54 -20.57 2.30
C LYS A 29 -9.37 -19.81 1.71
N ALA A 30 -8.57 -20.46 0.84
CA ALA A 30 -7.45 -19.79 0.16
C ALA A 30 -7.93 -18.59 -0.67
N ARG A 31 -9.04 -18.76 -1.39
CA ARG A 31 -9.66 -17.70 -2.18
C ARG A 31 -10.16 -16.55 -1.31
N ASN A 32 -10.85 -16.85 -0.22
CA ASN A 32 -11.33 -15.85 0.72
C ASN A 32 -10.17 -15.07 1.35
N ALA A 33 -9.08 -15.75 1.74
CA ALA A 33 -7.89 -15.09 2.27
C ALA A 33 -7.28 -14.10 1.26
N MET A 34 -7.25 -14.44 -0.04
CA MET A 34 -6.80 -13.53 -1.08
C MET A 34 -7.77 -12.37 -1.32
N ASP A 35 -9.08 -12.63 -1.34
CA ASP A 35 -10.11 -11.59 -1.45
C ASP A 35 -9.98 -10.59 -0.27
N GLU A 36 -9.76 -11.07 0.97
CA GLU A 36 -9.52 -10.24 2.17
C GLU A 36 -8.21 -9.44 2.07
N ALA A 37 -7.13 -10.07 1.66
CA ALA A 37 -5.85 -9.39 1.47
C ALA A 37 -5.96 -8.25 0.44
N PHE A 38 -6.58 -8.51 -0.70
CA PHE A 38 -6.78 -7.48 -1.72
C PHE A 38 -7.79 -6.40 -1.32
N ALA A 39 -8.76 -6.72 -0.46
CA ALA A 39 -9.68 -5.72 0.11
C ALA A 39 -8.97 -4.70 1.00
N VAL A 40 -7.82 -5.04 1.59
CA VAL A 40 -7.00 -4.12 2.39
C VAL A 40 -5.93 -3.45 1.54
N PHE A 41 -5.18 -4.22 0.76
CA PHE A 41 -4.01 -3.73 0.03
C PHE A 41 -4.39 -2.83 -1.15
N ALA A 42 -5.41 -3.19 -1.94
CA ALA A 42 -5.78 -2.41 -3.12
C ALA A 42 -6.19 -0.97 -2.77
N PRO A 43 -7.14 -0.72 -1.84
CA PRO A 43 -7.48 0.65 -1.46
C PRO A 43 -6.33 1.35 -0.72
N GLY A 44 -5.54 0.66 0.11
CA GLY A 44 -4.41 1.28 0.81
C GLY A 44 -3.37 1.89 -0.15
N PHE A 45 -2.94 1.12 -1.15
CA PHE A 45 -2.02 1.61 -2.17
C PHE A 45 -2.66 2.63 -3.12
N ASP A 46 -3.91 2.41 -3.55
CA ASP A 46 -4.59 3.33 -4.48
C ASP A 46 -4.87 4.69 -3.84
N ASN A 47 -5.31 4.72 -2.58
CA ASN A 47 -5.53 5.95 -1.83
C ASN A 47 -4.22 6.72 -1.59
N ALA A 48 -3.12 6.03 -1.31
CA ALA A 48 -1.81 6.67 -1.19
C ALA A 48 -1.37 7.31 -2.50
N VAL A 49 -1.35 6.56 -3.61
CA VAL A 49 -0.90 7.06 -4.91
C VAL A 49 -1.79 8.22 -5.39
N LYS A 50 -3.11 8.04 -5.37
CA LYS A 50 -4.06 9.08 -5.80
C LYS A 50 -4.04 10.30 -4.88
N GLY A 51 -4.07 10.07 -3.58
CA GLY A 51 -4.08 11.13 -2.57
C GLY A 51 -2.84 12.01 -2.68
N LEU A 52 -1.65 11.41 -2.72
CA LEU A 52 -0.40 12.13 -2.86
C LEU A 52 -0.31 12.87 -4.20
N SER A 53 -0.75 12.26 -5.30
CA SER A 53 -0.72 12.88 -6.64
C SER A 53 -1.70 14.04 -6.79
N ALA A 54 -2.78 14.04 -6.01
CA ALA A 54 -3.82 15.08 -6.04
C ALA A 54 -3.52 16.28 -5.12
N LEU A 55 -2.45 16.23 -4.33
CA LEU A 55 -2.08 17.34 -3.45
C LEU A 55 -1.70 18.58 -4.27
N GLY A 56 -2.12 19.74 -3.79
CA GLY A 56 -1.66 21.03 -4.29
C GLY A 56 -0.16 21.24 -4.07
N GLN A 57 0.29 22.49 -4.21
CA GLN A 57 1.70 22.83 -4.04
C GLN A 57 2.24 22.37 -2.67
N ALA A 58 3.38 21.69 -2.68
CA ALA A 58 4.07 21.31 -1.45
C ALA A 58 4.59 22.52 -0.68
N PRO A 59 4.72 22.44 0.65
CA PRO A 59 5.19 23.55 1.49
C PRO A 59 6.64 23.99 1.20
N ASN A 60 7.47 23.11 0.64
CA ASN A 60 8.83 23.39 0.20
C ASN A 60 9.27 22.35 -0.86
N ALA A 61 10.47 22.53 -1.42
CA ALA A 61 11.01 21.67 -2.47
C ALA A 61 11.30 20.25 -1.95
N GLU A 62 11.75 20.12 -0.71
CA GLU A 62 12.04 18.82 -0.09
C GLU A 62 10.78 17.96 0.04
N ALA A 63 9.67 18.56 0.49
CA ALA A 63 8.38 17.88 0.60
C ALA A 63 7.82 17.48 -0.78
N GLU A 64 8.08 18.30 -1.80
CA GLU A 64 7.72 18.00 -3.18
C GLU A 64 8.48 16.77 -3.71
N THR A 65 9.80 16.73 -3.50
CA THR A 65 10.66 15.62 -3.90
C THR A 65 10.22 14.32 -3.22
N VAL A 66 10.09 14.32 -1.89
CA VAL A 66 9.67 13.13 -1.13
C VAL A 66 8.31 12.61 -1.59
N ARG A 67 7.35 13.51 -1.84
CA ARG A 67 6.04 13.13 -2.38
C ARG A 67 6.17 12.43 -3.73
N LYS A 68 6.97 12.96 -4.65
CA LYS A 68 7.18 12.37 -5.98
C LYS A 68 7.86 11.01 -5.88
N ASP A 69 8.87 10.88 -5.02
CA ASP A 69 9.60 9.64 -4.83
C ASP A 69 8.70 8.53 -4.27
N ILE A 70 7.87 8.85 -3.27
CA ILE A 70 6.88 7.89 -2.73
C ILE A 70 5.85 7.50 -3.79
N VAL A 71 5.32 8.46 -4.55
CA VAL A 71 4.36 8.15 -5.64
C VAL A 71 5.01 7.24 -6.67
N ALA A 72 6.24 7.54 -7.09
CA ALA A 72 6.98 6.73 -8.06
C ALA A 72 7.24 5.31 -7.54
N ALA A 73 7.57 5.17 -6.25
CA ALA A 73 7.82 3.90 -5.61
C ALA A 73 6.54 3.05 -5.46
N LEU A 74 5.43 3.65 -5.00
CA LEU A 74 4.19 2.92 -4.70
C LEU A 74 3.37 2.58 -5.94
N THR A 75 3.43 3.39 -7.01
CA THR A 75 2.64 3.19 -8.24
C THR A 75 2.78 1.79 -8.85
N PRO A 76 3.99 1.26 -9.14
CA PRO A 76 4.12 -0.06 -9.75
C PRO A 76 3.57 -1.19 -8.86
N ILE A 77 3.67 -1.05 -7.53
CA ILE A 77 3.11 -2.02 -6.60
C ILE A 77 1.58 -1.96 -6.61
N ARG A 78 1.02 -0.74 -6.55
CA ARG A 78 -0.43 -0.49 -6.67
C ARG A 78 -0.98 -1.14 -7.93
N ASP A 79 -0.34 -0.91 -9.07
CA ASP A 79 -0.80 -1.44 -10.36
C ASP A 79 -0.82 -2.98 -10.36
N ARG A 80 0.19 -3.63 -9.78
CA ARG A 80 0.24 -5.11 -9.65
C ARG A 80 -0.83 -5.65 -8.71
N ILE A 81 -1.08 -4.99 -7.58
CA ILE A 81 -2.15 -5.36 -6.64
C ILE A 81 -3.51 -5.30 -7.32
N VAL A 82 -3.79 -4.19 -8.02
CA VAL A 82 -5.06 -4.00 -8.73
C VAL A 82 -5.22 -5.04 -9.82
N ALA A 83 -4.18 -5.29 -10.62
CA ALA A 83 -4.21 -6.30 -11.67
C ALA A 83 -4.51 -7.70 -11.10
N ALA A 84 -3.77 -8.15 -10.08
CA ALA A 84 -3.97 -9.46 -9.46
C ALA A 84 -5.36 -9.61 -8.83
N LYS A 85 -5.87 -8.55 -8.18
CA LYS A 85 -7.24 -8.50 -7.66
C LYS A 85 -8.26 -8.66 -8.78
N THR A 86 -8.12 -7.90 -9.86
CA THR A 86 -9.04 -7.95 -11.01
C THR A 86 -9.03 -9.32 -11.70
N GLU A 87 -7.85 -9.90 -11.91
CA GLU A 87 -7.72 -11.26 -12.46
C GLU A 87 -8.42 -12.29 -11.58
N LEU A 88 -8.21 -12.21 -10.26
CA LEU A 88 -8.85 -13.08 -9.30
C LEU A 88 -10.38 -12.92 -9.35
N GLU A 89 -10.89 -11.68 -9.28
CA GLU A 89 -12.33 -11.36 -9.34
C GLU A 89 -13.03 -11.80 -10.63
N ALA A 90 -12.31 -11.80 -11.76
CA ALA A 90 -12.84 -12.26 -13.04
C ALA A 90 -12.96 -13.80 -13.13
N ALA A 91 -12.20 -14.53 -12.30
CA ALA A 91 -12.21 -15.99 -12.30
C ALA A 91 -13.38 -16.59 -11.49
N PRO A 92 -13.86 -17.80 -11.85
CA PRO A 92 -14.81 -18.55 -11.03
C PRO A 92 -14.31 -18.73 -9.59
N LYS A 93 -15.24 -18.76 -8.63
CA LYS A 93 -14.90 -18.84 -7.20
C LYS A 93 -14.19 -20.14 -6.79
N ASP A 94 -14.37 -21.21 -7.56
CA ASP A 94 -13.72 -22.52 -7.37
C ASP A 94 -12.46 -22.71 -8.25
N ASP A 95 -12.03 -21.68 -8.98
CA ASP A 95 -10.82 -21.74 -9.81
C ASP A 95 -9.55 -21.80 -8.94
N LYS A 96 -9.00 -23.01 -8.84
CA LYS A 96 -7.79 -23.30 -8.08
C LYS A 96 -6.56 -22.59 -8.66
N ARG A 97 -6.49 -22.45 -9.98
CA ARG A 97 -5.34 -21.85 -10.66
C ARG A 97 -5.34 -20.34 -10.41
N ALA A 98 -6.47 -19.67 -10.60
CA ALA A 98 -6.58 -18.24 -10.33
C ALA A 98 -6.25 -17.92 -8.86
N THR A 99 -6.73 -18.75 -7.92
CA THR A 99 -6.43 -18.61 -6.49
C THR A 99 -4.93 -18.76 -6.20
N ALA A 100 -4.27 -19.75 -6.82
CA ALA A 100 -2.83 -19.94 -6.67
C ALA A 100 -2.01 -18.80 -7.29
N GLU A 101 -2.41 -18.32 -8.47
CA GLU A 101 -1.77 -17.19 -9.16
C GLU A 101 -1.88 -15.89 -8.35
N ALA A 102 -3.03 -15.63 -7.74
CA ALA A 102 -3.22 -14.53 -6.79
C ALA A 102 -2.29 -14.64 -5.57
N GLY A 103 -2.17 -15.83 -4.97
CA GLY A 103 -1.24 -16.08 -3.87
C GLY A 103 0.22 -15.81 -4.25
N LEU A 104 0.65 -16.28 -5.42
CA LEU A 104 1.99 -16.01 -5.95
C LEU A 104 2.22 -14.53 -6.26
N ALA A 105 1.21 -13.84 -6.81
CA ALA A 105 1.26 -12.40 -7.05
C ALA A 105 1.43 -11.64 -5.73
N PHE A 106 0.65 -11.99 -4.71
CA PHE A 106 0.72 -11.38 -3.40
C PHE A 106 2.08 -11.61 -2.72
N GLN A 107 2.65 -12.81 -2.82
CA GLN A 107 4.00 -13.10 -2.33
C GLN A 107 5.07 -12.25 -3.02
N ARG A 108 4.98 -12.08 -4.35
CA ARG A 108 5.89 -11.20 -5.11
C ARG A 108 5.75 -9.75 -4.68
N ILE A 109 4.52 -9.26 -4.51
CA ILE A 109 4.24 -7.92 -3.99
C ILE A 109 4.88 -7.72 -2.61
N GLY A 110 4.70 -8.69 -1.69
CA GLY A 110 5.33 -8.64 -0.37
C GLY A 110 6.86 -8.59 -0.44
N LYS A 111 7.46 -9.34 -1.36
CA LYS A 111 8.90 -9.27 -1.61
C LYS A 111 9.32 -7.90 -2.17
N ASP A 112 8.60 -7.38 -3.16
CA ASP A 112 8.91 -6.07 -3.76
C ASP A 112 8.85 -4.95 -2.70
N ILE A 113 7.89 -5.01 -1.77
CA ILE A 113 7.79 -4.07 -0.64
C ILE A 113 9.01 -4.19 0.28
N ASN A 114 9.43 -5.42 0.61
CA ASN A 114 10.57 -5.65 1.50
C ASN A 114 11.93 -5.28 0.87
N ASP A 115 12.08 -5.47 -0.44
CA ASP A 115 13.32 -5.17 -1.17
C ASP A 115 13.43 -3.68 -1.56
N MET A 116 12.33 -2.94 -1.44
CA MET A 116 12.29 -1.51 -1.76
C MET A 116 13.06 -0.70 -0.71
N PRO A 117 13.94 0.23 -1.12
CA PRO A 117 14.50 1.22 -0.22
C PRO A 117 13.37 1.98 0.46
N ASP A 118 13.41 2.14 1.79
CA ASP A 118 12.35 2.80 2.55
C ASP A 118 12.03 4.19 1.95
N PRO A 119 10.87 4.35 1.29
CA PRO A 119 10.53 5.60 0.61
C PRO A 119 10.13 6.69 1.64
N PHE A 120 9.97 6.33 2.91
CA PHE A 120 9.62 7.24 4.01
C PHE A 120 10.84 7.73 4.80
N GLN A 121 12.03 7.19 4.55
CA GLN A 121 13.26 7.51 5.30
C GLN A 121 13.55 9.02 5.39
N GLN A 122 13.23 9.79 4.35
CA GLN A 122 13.42 11.24 4.34
C GLN A 122 12.49 11.96 5.33
N LEU A 123 11.28 11.45 5.58
CA LEU A 123 10.38 11.99 6.61
C LEU A 123 10.98 11.83 8.02
N GLU A 124 11.76 10.77 8.22
CA GLU A 124 12.38 10.43 9.50
C GLU A 124 13.75 11.05 9.72
N THR A 125 14.44 11.48 8.68
CA THR A 125 15.81 12.00 8.79
C THR A 125 15.90 13.50 8.50
N ASN A 126 14.97 14.08 7.74
CA ASN A 126 14.97 15.50 7.42
C ASN A 126 14.29 16.36 8.50
N ALA A 127 15.05 17.27 9.11
CA ALA A 127 14.56 18.15 10.18
C ALA A 127 13.42 19.10 9.73
N SER A 128 13.45 19.59 8.49
CA SER A 128 12.39 20.44 7.94
C SER A 128 11.08 19.66 7.79
N LEU A 129 11.15 18.44 7.24
CA LEU A 129 9.98 17.58 7.08
C LEU A 129 9.39 17.16 8.43
N LYS A 130 10.23 16.84 9.42
CA LYS A 130 9.80 16.58 10.80
C LYS A 130 9.03 17.76 11.41
N ALA A 131 9.56 18.97 11.28
CA ALA A 131 8.91 20.16 11.82
C ALA A 131 7.54 20.43 11.17
N LEU A 132 7.43 20.18 9.86
CA LEU A 132 6.16 20.29 9.14
C LEU A 132 5.18 19.16 9.50
N ALA A 133 5.67 17.94 9.73
CA ALA A 133 4.86 16.80 10.15
C ALA A 133 4.32 16.97 11.59
N ALA A 134 5.11 17.52 12.51
CA ALA A 134 4.69 17.78 13.90
C ALA A 134 3.47 18.72 14.00
N GLN A 135 3.34 19.63 13.03
CA GLN A 135 2.23 20.60 12.94
C GLN A 135 0.99 20.04 12.23
N ALA A 136 1.09 18.86 11.61
CA ALA A 136 0.04 18.27 10.79
C ALA A 136 -0.76 17.22 11.58
N PRO A 137 -2.07 17.45 11.86
CA PRO A 137 -2.91 16.53 12.62
C PRO A 137 -2.93 15.10 12.07
N ASN A 138 -2.99 14.91 10.75
CA ASN A 138 -3.04 13.58 10.15
C ASN A 138 -1.73 12.80 10.30
N CYS A 139 -0.58 13.47 10.45
CA CYS A 139 0.69 12.77 10.71
C CYS A 139 0.72 12.10 12.08
N LYS A 140 -0.08 12.57 13.04
CA LYS A 140 -0.20 11.96 14.38
C LYS A 140 -1.02 10.67 14.39
N LYS A 141 -1.68 10.34 13.28
CA LYS A 141 -2.50 9.13 13.10
C LYS A 141 -1.72 8.00 12.43
N LEU A 142 -0.55 8.28 11.88
CA LEU A 142 0.32 7.26 11.31
C LEU A 142 0.94 6.46 12.45
N PRO A 143 1.12 5.13 12.28
CA PRO A 143 1.84 4.31 13.23
C PRO A 143 3.27 4.83 13.40
N SER A 144 3.74 4.81 14.66
CA SER A 144 5.06 5.28 15.09
C SER A 144 6.14 4.22 14.97
#